data_AF-T1AG59-F1
#
_entry.id   AF-T1AG59-F1
#
_cell.length_a   1.000
_cell.length_b   1.000
_cell.length_c   1.000
_cell.angle_alpha   90.00
_cell.angle_beta   90.00
_cell.angle_gamma   90.00
#
_symmetry.space_group_name_H-M   'P 1'
#
loop_
_entity.id
_entity.type
_entity.pdbx_description
1 polymer ?
#
loop_
_entity_poly.entity_id
_entity_poly.type
_entity_poly.pdbx_seq_one_letter_code
_entity_poly.pdbx_strand_id
1 'polypeptide(L)'
;LRRRLVDRGTCRTRISPTPNGPLPSLLRFGFAGSTGGDTNIHELLCFRAQPATQAASSSALNQQQSSRVQSGSQVYLSYYDPSNWTGRLTANELSTDSSGNLVIAQFANWDASCVLTGVPSGSTCPTTGQAGTIDAESPSSRVMLTWSGSAGIPFEWSNLTATEQNALDLEKTASGTTNNTTFGQDLLEYLRGDRSNEITSSGSGLFRDRVSVLGDIVDSSPVWVGPPSKMIYSAYQTPLTWKDDLYPNAVMPENSGETYSQYETNEAGRLNVVYVGANDGFLHGFAAGSYNSTGTTYDSSTNTGTEVLAYMPQGVLEDIHNVNKSTLDYSNPQYGHNFYVDATPGVGDLYYAGSWHTWLVSGIGAGGAEIFALNVTHPSQFSESNASNIVIGDWMAANLTCANVSNC
;
A
#
# COMPACT_ATOMS: atom_id res chain seq x y z
N LEU A 1 36.95 9.93 -37.40
CA LEU A 1 35.64 10.57 -37.68
C LEU A 1 34.55 9.51 -37.69
N ARG A 2 33.50 9.72 -36.86
CA ARG A 2 32.13 9.11 -36.82
C ARG A 2 32.02 7.58 -36.64
N ARG A 3 31.77 7.09 -35.41
CA ARG A 3 30.49 6.95 -34.65
C ARG A 3 29.52 5.90 -35.21
N ARG A 4 29.36 4.80 -34.46
CA ARG A 4 28.06 4.24 -34.02
C ARG A 4 28.28 3.49 -32.71
N LEU A 5 27.96 4.18 -31.61
CA LEU A 5 27.70 3.58 -30.30
C LEU A 5 26.27 3.03 -30.38
N VAL A 6 26.13 1.72 -30.28
CA VAL A 6 24.87 1.08 -29.89
C VAL A 6 25.07 0.77 -28.41
N ASP A 7 24.56 1.65 -27.54
CA ASP A 7 24.60 1.48 -26.10
C ASP A 7 23.47 0.50 -25.73
N ARG A 8 23.79 -0.80 -25.73
CA ARG A 8 22.96 -1.81 -25.05
C ARG A 8 23.35 -1.76 -23.58
N GLY A 9 22.37 -1.57 -22.69
CA GLY A 9 22.57 -1.37 -21.26
C GLY A 9 23.59 -2.33 -20.66
N THR A 10 24.73 -1.79 -20.23
CA THR A 10 25.79 -2.53 -19.55
C THR A 10 26.06 -1.87 -18.20
N CYS A 11 25.84 -2.56 -17.07
CA CYS A 11 26.33 -2.12 -15.77
C CYS A 11 27.88 -2.22 -15.83
N ARG A 12 28.60 -1.14 -16.20
CA ARG A 12 30.07 -1.18 -16.32
C ARG A 12 30.74 -1.14 -14.95
N THR A 13 31.43 -2.22 -14.59
CA THR A 13 32.41 -2.27 -13.50
C THR A 13 33.83 -2.19 -14.08
N ARG A 14 34.67 -1.30 -13.52
CA ARG A 14 36.11 -1.25 -13.84
C ARG A 14 36.88 -1.76 -12.62
N ILE A 15 37.15 -3.06 -12.58
CA ILE A 15 37.98 -3.67 -11.53
C ILE A 15 39.43 -3.59 -11.99
N SER A 16 40.26 -2.82 -11.27
CA SER A 16 41.71 -2.81 -11.50
C SER A 16 42.32 -4.03 -10.81
N PRO A 17 43.15 -4.85 -11.48
CA PRO A 17 43.69 -6.08 -10.91
C PRO A 17 44.93 -5.76 -10.06
N THR A 18 44.74 -5.20 -8.87
CA THR A 18 45.78 -5.22 -7.82
C THR A 18 45.27 -6.08 -6.66
N PRO A 19 46.01 -7.13 -6.24
CA PRO A 19 45.47 -8.18 -5.35
C PRO A 19 45.02 -7.76 -3.95
N ASN A 20 45.13 -6.49 -3.55
CA ASN A 20 44.72 -5.97 -2.23
C ASN A 20 44.51 -4.43 -2.27
N GLY A 21 44.05 -3.88 -3.40
CA GLY A 21 43.73 -2.45 -3.50
C GLY A 21 42.45 -2.10 -2.71
N PRO A 22 42.29 -0.84 -2.25
CA PRO A 22 41.03 -0.40 -1.66
C PRO A 22 39.87 -0.65 -2.65
N LEU A 23 38.73 -1.11 -2.14
CA LEU A 23 37.53 -1.30 -2.95
C LEU A 23 37.24 -0.01 -3.74
N PRO A 24 36.90 -0.09 -5.05
CA PRO A 24 36.56 1.08 -5.82
C PRO A 24 35.39 1.82 -5.15
N SER A 25 35.43 3.16 -5.14
CA SER A 25 34.39 4.02 -4.54
C SER A 25 32.99 3.81 -5.14
N LEU A 26 32.93 3.12 -6.28
CA LEU A 26 31.72 2.71 -6.96
C LEU A 26 31.84 1.23 -7.38
N LEU A 27 31.33 0.33 -6.54
CA LEU A 27 31.11 -1.07 -6.92
C LEU A 27 29.64 -1.23 -7.31
N ARG A 28 29.37 -1.48 -8.58
CA ARG A 28 28.03 -1.82 -9.07
C ARG A 28 28.03 -3.24 -9.61
N PHE A 29 27.02 -4.02 -9.24
CA PHE A 29 26.79 -5.35 -9.77
C PHE A 29 25.33 -5.42 -10.20
N GLY A 30 24.98 -6.25 -11.17
CA GLY A 30 23.58 -6.37 -11.58
C GLY A 30 23.20 -7.80 -11.86
N PHE A 31 21.93 -8.10 -11.66
CA PHE A 31 21.32 -9.35 -12.06
C PHE A 31 20.48 -9.11 -13.32
N ALA A 32 20.52 -10.09 -14.22
CA ALA A 32 19.75 -10.08 -15.45
C ALA A 32 18.78 -11.25 -15.45
N GLY A 33 17.49 -10.98 -15.61
CA GLY A 33 16.49 -12.01 -15.88
C GLY A 33 16.48 -12.37 -17.37
N SER A 34 16.68 -13.65 -17.69
CA SER A 34 16.70 -14.19 -19.06
C SER A 34 15.90 -15.48 -19.14
N THR A 35 15.05 -15.61 -20.15
CA THR A 35 14.28 -16.85 -20.43
C THR A 35 14.88 -17.68 -21.57
N GLY A 36 16.16 -17.50 -21.90
CA GLY A 36 16.92 -18.36 -22.80
C GLY A 36 17.40 -17.69 -24.10
N GLY A 37 18.69 -17.88 -24.41
CA GLY A 37 19.38 -17.37 -25.60
C GLY A 37 20.27 -16.14 -25.32
N ASP A 38 21.43 -16.06 -26.00
CA ASP A 38 22.53 -15.11 -25.74
C ASP A 38 22.20 -13.61 -25.91
N THR A 39 20.97 -13.28 -26.33
CA THR A 39 20.50 -11.91 -26.58
C THR A 39 19.18 -11.58 -25.90
N ASN A 40 18.68 -12.47 -25.04
CA ASN A 40 17.35 -12.35 -24.42
C ASN A 40 17.51 -11.92 -22.94
N ILE A 41 17.70 -10.62 -22.70
CA ILE A 41 17.65 -10.03 -21.35
C ILE A 41 16.41 -9.15 -21.26
N HIS A 42 15.47 -9.50 -20.38
CA HIS A 42 14.19 -8.79 -20.24
C HIS A 42 14.19 -7.80 -19.07
N GLU A 43 15.13 -7.94 -18.14
CA GLU A 43 15.33 -7.01 -17.03
C GLU A 43 16.81 -6.89 -16.66
N LEU A 44 17.22 -5.71 -16.19
CA LEU A 44 18.55 -5.47 -15.65
C LEU A 44 18.42 -4.67 -14.35
N LEU A 45 18.55 -5.33 -13.20
CA LEU A 45 18.60 -4.67 -11.89
C LEU A 45 20.07 -4.43 -11.52
N CYS A 46 20.50 -3.17 -11.41
CA CYS A 46 21.85 -2.83 -10.92
C CYS A 46 21.80 -2.44 -9.42
N PHE A 47 22.64 -3.07 -8.61
CA PHE A 47 22.88 -2.81 -7.18
C PHE A 47 24.21 -2.09 -6.98
N ARG A 48 24.34 -1.35 -5.88
CA ARG A 48 25.60 -0.74 -5.43
C ARG A 48 26.07 -1.42 -4.15
N ALA A 49 27.26 -2.00 -4.17
CA ALA A 49 27.90 -2.55 -2.97
C ALA A 49 28.73 -1.47 -2.25
N GLN A 50 28.67 -1.44 -0.92
CA GLN A 50 29.49 -0.60 -0.05
C GLN A 50 30.05 -1.42 1.13
N PRO A 51 31.29 -1.16 1.62
CA PRO A 51 31.89 -1.93 2.71
C PRO A 51 31.15 -1.76 4.04
N ALA A 52 31.07 -2.82 4.85
CA ALA A 52 30.39 -2.86 6.15
C ALA A 52 30.92 -1.85 7.18
N THR A 53 32.12 -1.29 6.98
CA THR A 53 32.76 -0.30 7.86
C THR A 53 32.55 1.15 7.42
N GLN A 54 31.94 1.38 6.26
CA GLN A 54 31.46 2.70 5.85
C GLN A 54 29.95 2.76 6.11
N ALA A 55 29.59 2.97 7.37
CA ALA A 55 28.26 3.45 7.73
C ALA A 55 28.06 4.79 7.01
N ALA A 56 27.03 4.89 6.19
CA ALA A 56 26.61 6.17 5.63
C ALA A 56 26.09 7.04 6.78
N SER A 57 26.96 7.83 7.40
CA SER A 57 26.53 9.02 8.13
C SER A 57 26.16 10.11 7.13
N SER A 58 25.04 9.89 6.43
CA SER A 58 24.27 10.92 5.72
C SER A 58 22.96 10.28 5.24
N SER A 59 21.86 10.60 5.94
CA SER A 59 20.45 10.37 5.57
C SER A 59 20.10 8.95 5.13
N ALA A 60 19.30 8.22 5.94
CA ALA A 60 18.70 6.95 5.55
C ALA A 60 18.16 7.04 4.11
N LEU A 61 18.83 6.32 3.20
CA LEU A 61 18.37 6.19 1.83
C LEU A 61 17.20 5.22 1.89
N ASN A 62 15.99 5.75 1.81
CA ASN A 62 14.77 5.02 1.54
C ASN A 62 15.06 3.91 0.51
N GLN A 63 14.85 2.65 0.88
CA GLN A 63 15.03 1.54 -0.04
C GLN A 63 13.82 1.50 -0.96
N GLN A 64 14.05 1.68 -2.27
CA GLN A 64 13.01 1.54 -3.28
C GLN A 64 12.76 0.05 -3.54
N GLN A 65 11.58 -0.45 -3.17
CA GLN A 65 11.16 -1.77 -3.64
C GLN A 65 10.71 -1.62 -5.11
N SER A 66 11.31 -2.39 -6.02
CA SER A 66 11.00 -2.28 -7.45
C SER A 66 9.76 -3.08 -7.80
N SER A 67 8.60 -2.44 -7.73
CA SER A 67 7.35 -2.96 -8.31
C SER A 67 6.57 -1.80 -8.93
N ARG A 68 6.38 -1.91 -10.24
CA ARG A 68 5.97 -0.82 -11.13
C ARG A 68 4.55 -1.09 -11.59
N VAL A 69 3.61 -0.24 -11.22
CA VAL A 69 2.33 -0.15 -11.93
C VAL A 69 2.37 1.08 -12.82
N GLN A 70 2.33 0.86 -14.14
CA GLN A 70 2.15 1.91 -15.12
C GLN A 70 0.65 2.04 -15.38
N SER A 71 0.04 3.13 -14.94
CA SER A 71 -1.27 3.54 -15.43
C SER A 71 -1.13 4.90 -16.11
N GLY A 72 -1.37 4.93 -17.42
CA GLY A 72 -1.10 6.10 -18.25
C GLY A 72 0.35 6.59 -18.14
N SER A 73 0.53 7.73 -17.49
CA SER A 73 1.76 8.52 -17.40
C SER A 73 2.31 8.67 -15.98
N GLN A 74 2.03 7.74 -15.05
CA GLN A 74 2.60 7.78 -13.69
C GLN A 74 3.19 6.44 -13.25
N VAL A 75 4.15 6.51 -12.33
CA VAL A 75 4.71 5.39 -11.59
C VAL A 75 4.49 5.63 -10.10
N TYR A 76 4.07 4.59 -9.38
CA TYR A 76 3.92 4.60 -7.93
C TYR A 76 5.05 3.82 -7.29
N LEU A 77 5.67 4.38 -6.25
CA LEU A 77 6.86 3.82 -5.62
C LEU A 77 6.66 3.77 -4.10
N SER A 78 6.78 2.58 -3.52
CA SER A 78 6.81 2.38 -2.07
C SER A 78 8.23 2.37 -1.53
N TYR A 79 8.36 2.80 -0.27
CA TYR A 79 9.63 2.92 0.42
C TYR A 79 9.48 2.57 1.90
N TYR A 80 10.60 2.16 2.49
CA TYR A 80 10.78 2.12 3.93
C TYR A 80 12.12 2.73 4.36
N ASP A 81 12.15 3.22 5.61
CA ASP A 81 13.34 3.69 6.31
C ASP A 81 13.64 2.74 7.50
N PRO A 82 14.70 1.92 7.44
CA PRO A 82 15.04 0.97 8.51
C PRO A 82 15.57 1.63 9.80
N SER A 83 15.79 2.94 9.80
CA SER A 83 16.26 3.66 10.99
C SER A 83 15.12 4.01 11.96
N ASN A 84 13.90 4.15 11.44
CA ASN A 84 12.73 4.59 12.20
C ASN A 84 11.42 3.86 11.82
N TRP A 85 11.49 2.91 10.88
CA TRP A 85 10.37 2.09 10.42
C TRP A 85 9.19 2.95 9.95
N THR A 86 9.51 3.96 9.15
CA THR A 86 8.52 4.78 8.44
C THR A 86 8.51 4.44 6.97
N GLY A 87 7.37 4.63 6.32
CA GLY A 87 7.21 4.38 4.91
C GLY A 87 6.77 5.60 4.14
N ARG A 88 6.85 5.47 2.81
CA ARG A 88 6.38 6.47 1.86
C ARG A 88 5.80 5.80 0.65
N LEU A 89 4.76 6.40 0.10
CA LEU A 89 4.25 6.08 -1.22
C LEU A 89 4.27 7.36 -2.05
N THR A 90 4.95 7.35 -3.18
CA THR A 90 5.02 8.51 -4.08
C THR A 90 4.37 8.20 -5.42
N ALA A 91 3.78 9.22 -6.05
CA ALA A 91 3.42 9.18 -7.46
C ALA A 91 4.35 10.09 -8.24
N ASN A 92 5.05 9.54 -9.24
CA ASN A 92 5.93 10.30 -10.10
C ASN A 92 5.43 10.22 -11.54
N GLU A 93 5.50 11.34 -12.27
CA GLU A 93 5.15 11.34 -13.68
C GLU A 93 6.18 10.54 -14.50
N LEU A 94 5.69 9.79 -15.47
CA LEU A 94 6.45 9.17 -16.55
C LEU A 94 6.34 10.06 -17.78
N SER A 95 7.47 10.59 -18.22
CA SER A 95 7.57 11.40 -19.43
C SER A 95 8.61 10.80 -20.38
N THR A 96 8.69 11.36 -21.58
CA THR A 96 9.70 10.98 -22.58
C THR A 96 10.66 12.14 -22.77
N ASP A 97 11.96 11.88 -22.66
CA ASP A 97 12.98 12.89 -22.92
C ASP A 97 13.05 13.28 -24.41
N SER A 98 13.85 14.30 -24.73
CA SER A 98 14.06 14.77 -26.10
C SER A 98 14.69 13.73 -27.05
N SER A 99 15.18 12.62 -26.51
CA SER A 99 15.78 11.50 -27.25
C SER A 99 14.84 10.30 -27.40
N GLY A 100 13.61 10.39 -26.87
CA GLY A 100 12.63 9.30 -26.95
C GLY A 100 12.73 8.28 -25.81
N ASN A 101 13.54 8.51 -24.77
CA ASN A 101 13.65 7.59 -23.63
C ASN A 101 12.59 7.90 -22.58
N LEU A 102 12.02 6.87 -21.97
CA LEU A 102 11.17 7.03 -20.80
C LEU A 102 12.00 7.50 -19.60
N VAL A 103 11.54 8.55 -18.95
CA VAL A 103 12.14 9.14 -17.75
C VAL A 103 11.08 9.35 -16.68
N ILE A 104 11.46 9.11 -15.42
CA ILE A 104 10.63 9.39 -14.25
C ILE A 104 10.93 10.83 -13.80
N ALA A 105 9.88 11.61 -13.54
CA ALA A 105 10.01 12.96 -13.03
C ALA A 105 10.79 12.97 -11.71
N GLN A 106 11.70 13.94 -11.60
CA GLN A 106 12.56 14.10 -10.43
C GLN A 106 11.75 14.31 -9.14
N PHE A 107 10.69 15.11 -9.23
CA PHE A 107 9.78 15.38 -8.12
C PHE A 107 8.53 14.53 -8.26
N ALA A 108 8.06 14.00 -7.14
CA ALA A 108 6.78 13.33 -7.06
C ALA A 108 5.65 14.36 -7.14
N ASN A 109 4.54 13.99 -7.79
CA ASN A 109 3.29 14.74 -7.79
C ASN A 109 2.72 14.83 -6.37
N TRP A 110 2.80 13.74 -5.62
CA TRP A 110 2.45 13.67 -4.21
C TRP A 110 3.28 12.61 -3.48
N ASP A 111 3.34 12.73 -2.16
CA ASP A 111 3.93 11.78 -1.23
C ASP A 111 2.96 11.56 -0.07
N ALA A 112 2.46 10.33 0.06
CA ALA A 112 1.48 9.95 1.08
C ALA A 112 1.99 10.21 2.51
N SER A 113 3.28 10.06 2.77
CA SER A 113 3.87 10.36 4.09
C SER A 113 3.80 11.85 4.40
N CYS A 114 4.07 12.72 3.41
CA CYS A 114 3.93 14.16 3.57
C CYS A 114 2.47 14.59 3.75
N VAL A 115 1.51 13.92 3.10
CA VAL A 115 0.08 14.21 3.23
C VAL A 115 -0.46 13.76 4.60
N LEU A 116 -0.19 12.51 5.01
CA LEU A 116 -0.65 11.97 6.29
C LEU A 116 0.02 12.65 7.49
N THR A 117 1.32 12.93 7.40
CA THR A 117 2.08 13.50 8.53
C THR A 117 2.00 15.02 8.58
N GLY A 118 1.75 15.65 7.43
CA GLY A 118 1.93 17.08 7.24
C GLY A 118 3.40 17.49 7.14
N VAL A 119 3.62 18.73 6.72
CA VAL A 119 4.93 19.38 6.65
C VAL A 119 4.84 20.71 7.38
N PRO A 120 5.67 20.96 8.40
CA PRO A 120 5.60 22.21 9.15
C PRO A 120 6.13 23.40 8.35
N SER A 121 5.70 24.60 8.74
CA SER A 121 6.18 25.85 8.14
C SER A 121 7.71 25.95 8.19
N GLY A 122 8.32 26.40 7.09
CA GLY A 122 9.77 26.49 6.94
C GLY A 122 10.48 25.17 6.59
N SER A 123 9.73 24.07 6.43
CA SER A 123 10.25 22.80 5.92
C SER A 123 9.80 22.55 4.47
N THR A 124 10.33 21.48 3.87
CA THR A 124 10.02 21.07 2.50
C THR A 124 9.74 19.57 2.48
N CYS A 125 8.67 19.14 1.80
CA CYS A 125 8.46 17.73 1.52
C CYS A 125 9.60 17.23 0.61
N PRO A 126 10.44 16.28 1.05
CA PRO A 126 11.69 15.96 0.38
C PRO A 126 11.54 15.34 -1.02
N THR A 127 10.40 14.70 -1.29
CA THR A 127 10.10 13.95 -2.52
C THR A 127 9.35 14.78 -3.54
N THR A 128 8.42 15.64 -3.12
CA THR A 128 7.70 16.56 -4.00
C THR A 128 8.44 17.88 -4.22
N GLY A 129 9.36 18.24 -3.32
CA GLY A 129 10.04 19.53 -3.33
C GLY A 129 9.14 20.70 -2.92
N GLN A 130 7.90 20.44 -2.49
CA GLN A 130 6.97 21.46 -2.03
C GLN A 130 7.45 22.05 -0.70
N ALA A 131 7.76 23.35 -0.71
CA ALA A 131 8.14 24.11 0.47
C ALA A 131 6.91 24.72 1.15
N GLY A 132 6.99 24.85 2.47
CA GLY A 132 5.93 25.47 3.28
C GLY A 132 4.98 24.45 3.90
N THR A 133 3.94 24.96 4.56
CA THR A 133 3.03 24.13 5.34
C THR A 133 2.19 23.23 4.44
N ILE A 134 2.20 21.93 4.74
CA ILE A 134 1.20 20.97 4.30
C ILE A 134 0.48 20.55 5.57
N ASP A 135 -0.82 20.80 5.65
CA ASP A 135 -1.60 20.36 6.81
C ASP A 135 -1.66 18.83 6.81
N ALA A 136 -1.45 18.23 7.98
CA ALA A 136 -1.61 16.80 8.14
C ALA A 136 -3.06 16.40 7.91
N GLU A 137 -3.27 15.28 7.22
CA GLU A 137 -4.59 14.70 7.13
C GLU A 137 -5.08 14.28 8.53
N SER A 138 -6.21 14.83 8.96
CA SER A 138 -6.71 14.60 10.32
C SER A 138 -7.19 13.16 10.48
N PRO A 139 -6.94 12.51 11.62
CA PRO A 139 -7.57 11.22 11.96
C PRO A 139 -9.09 11.21 11.77
N SER A 140 -9.76 12.34 11.98
CA SER A 140 -11.21 12.50 11.83
C SER A 140 -11.71 12.63 10.38
N SER A 141 -10.82 12.92 9.42
CA SER A 141 -11.17 13.00 7.99
C SER A 141 -10.88 11.71 7.23
N ARG A 142 -10.18 10.76 7.86
CA ARG A 142 -9.77 9.48 7.26
C ARG A 142 -10.91 8.47 7.38
N VAL A 143 -11.07 7.62 6.37
CA VAL A 143 -11.99 6.48 6.42
C VAL A 143 -11.21 5.26 6.88
N MET A 144 -11.23 4.99 8.19
CA MET A 144 -10.48 3.89 8.79
C MET A 144 -11.43 2.79 9.25
N LEU A 145 -11.21 1.57 8.78
CA LEU A 145 -12.11 0.44 8.97
C LEU A 145 -11.38 -0.74 9.61
N THR A 146 -12.14 -1.61 10.27
CA THR A 146 -11.68 -2.91 10.75
C THR A 146 -12.82 -3.94 10.71
N TRP A 147 -12.58 -5.12 11.25
CA TRP A 147 -13.51 -6.23 11.28
C TRP A 147 -13.93 -6.59 12.71
N SER A 148 -15.23 -6.75 12.92
CA SER A 148 -15.83 -7.08 14.22
C SER A 148 -15.92 -8.58 14.52
N GLY A 149 -15.33 -9.42 13.65
CA GLY A 149 -15.58 -10.86 13.61
C GLY A 149 -16.80 -11.28 12.77
N SER A 150 -17.67 -10.34 12.36
CA SER A 150 -18.87 -10.65 11.57
C SER A 150 -19.22 -9.66 10.46
N ALA A 151 -18.77 -8.42 10.56
CA ALA A 151 -18.96 -7.37 9.56
C ALA A 151 -17.86 -6.30 9.67
N GLY A 152 -17.67 -5.55 8.57
CA GLY A 152 -16.87 -4.34 8.59
C GLY A 152 -17.45 -3.28 9.52
N ILE A 153 -16.60 -2.66 10.33
CA ILE A 153 -16.95 -1.60 11.26
C ILE A 153 -15.97 -0.43 11.14
N PRO A 154 -16.36 0.79 11.56
CA PRO A 154 -15.42 1.88 11.76
C PRO A 154 -14.31 1.48 12.75
N PHE A 155 -13.07 1.87 12.47
CA PHE A 155 -11.94 1.74 13.40
C PHE A 155 -11.99 2.87 14.44
N GLU A 156 -13.11 2.98 15.14
CA GLU A 156 -13.42 3.99 16.15
C GLU A 156 -13.71 3.30 17.48
N TRP A 157 -13.24 3.87 18.60
CA TRP A 157 -13.34 3.21 19.90
C TRP A 157 -14.79 2.81 20.27
N SER A 158 -15.76 3.68 19.96
CA SER A 158 -17.19 3.42 20.22
C SER A 158 -17.81 2.34 19.33
N ASN A 159 -17.15 1.98 18.23
CA ASN A 159 -17.62 1.03 17.23
C ASN A 159 -16.96 -0.34 17.33
N LEU A 160 -15.79 -0.41 17.99
CA LEU A 160 -15.15 -1.66 18.36
C LEU A 160 -16.01 -2.49 19.31
N THR A 161 -15.97 -3.81 19.17
CA THR A 161 -16.60 -4.70 20.16
C THR A 161 -15.72 -4.81 21.39
N ALA A 162 -16.24 -5.46 22.44
CA ALA A 162 -15.45 -5.73 23.64
C ALA A 162 -14.19 -6.57 23.34
N THR A 163 -14.18 -7.40 22.30
CA THR A 163 -13.02 -8.18 21.90
C THR A 163 -11.90 -7.28 21.41
N GLU A 164 -12.17 -6.42 20.42
CA GLU A 164 -11.17 -5.50 19.86
C GLU A 164 -10.72 -4.45 20.90
N GLN A 165 -11.64 -3.93 21.73
CA GLN A 165 -11.27 -3.01 22.82
C GLN A 165 -10.32 -3.66 23.83
N ASN A 166 -10.56 -4.92 24.21
CA ASN A 166 -9.68 -5.62 25.15
C ASN A 166 -8.29 -5.89 24.57
N ALA A 167 -8.18 -6.13 23.26
CA ALA A 167 -6.90 -6.32 22.58
C ALA A 167 -6.02 -5.06 22.64
N LEU A 168 -6.62 -3.87 22.50
CA LEU A 168 -5.92 -2.59 22.58
C LEU A 168 -5.67 -2.13 24.04
N ASP A 169 -6.29 -2.77 25.03
CA ASP A 169 -6.22 -2.37 26.45
C ASP A 169 -5.43 -3.39 27.31
N LEU A 170 -4.62 -4.25 26.68
CA LEU A 170 -3.88 -5.33 27.32
C LEU A 170 -2.90 -4.87 28.42
N GLU A 171 -2.49 -3.59 28.45
CA GLU A 171 -1.72 -2.99 29.55
C GLU A 171 -2.39 -3.23 30.92
N LYS A 172 -3.74 -3.24 30.99
CA LYS A 172 -4.49 -3.56 32.23
C LYS A 172 -4.15 -4.91 32.84
N THR A 173 -3.62 -5.85 32.06
CA THR A 173 -3.44 -7.25 32.48
C THR A 173 -2.00 -7.63 32.83
N ALA A 174 -0.99 -6.93 32.30
CA ALA A 174 0.42 -7.35 32.43
C ALA A 174 1.20 -6.66 33.56
N SER A 175 0.88 -5.40 33.88
CA SER A 175 1.47 -4.68 35.01
C SER A 175 0.33 -4.21 35.90
N GLY A 176 0.18 -4.80 37.08
CA GLY A 176 -0.94 -4.54 38.00
C GLY A 176 -1.12 -3.10 38.52
N THR A 177 -0.64 -2.07 37.84
CA THR A 177 -0.90 -0.66 38.12
C THR A 177 -0.48 0.24 36.95
N THR A 178 -1.46 0.60 36.11
CA THR A 178 -1.68 1.97 35.63
C THR A 178 -3.20 2.11 35.45
N ASN A 179 -3.83 2.89 36.33
CA ASN A 179 -5.26 3.24 36.24
C ASN A 179 -5.52 4.23 35.08
N ASN A 180 -4.92 4.01 33.90
CA ASN A 180 -5.27 4.80 32.73
C ASN A 180 -6.50 4.18 32.08
N THR A 181 -7.68 4.66 32.48
CA THR A 181 -8.95 4.18 31.92
C THR A 181 -9.11 4.48 30.43
N THR A 182 -8.24 5.32 29.85
CA THR A 182 -8.29 5.72 28.43
C THR A 182 -7.16 5.11 27.59
N PHE A 183 -6.27 4.27 28.13
CA PHE A 183 -5.10 3.78 27.38
C PHE A 183 -5.48 3.17 26.02
N GLY A 184 -6.40 2.21 25.97
CA GLY A 184 -6.80 1.60 24.70
C GLY A 184 -7.41 2.60 23.72
N GLN A 185 -8.14 3.62 24.21
CA GLN A 185 -8.68 4.69 23.38
C GLN A 185 -7.55 5.60 22.86
N ASP A 186 -6.62 6.00 23.71
CA ASP A 186 -5.44 6.79 23.35
C ASP A 186 -4.57 6.05 22.32
N LEU A 187 -4.45 4.72 22.45
CA LEU A 187 -3.73 3.87 21.52
C LEU A 187 -4.45 3.77 20.17
N LEU A 188 -5.78 3.62 20.17
CA LEU A 188 -6.56 3.63 18.95
C LEU A 188 -6.39 4.97 18.21
N GLU A 189 -6.47 6.10 18.91
CA GLU A 189 -6.23 7.42 18.29
C GLU A 189 -4.79 7.52 17.75
N TYR A 190 -3.81 6.99 18.47
CA TYR A 190 -2.43 6.90 18.00
C TYR A 190 -2.29 6.12 16.69
N LEU A 191 -2.95 4.96 16.58
CA LEU A 191 -3.02 4.16 15.35
C LEU A 191 -3.77 4.89 14.23
N ARG A 192 -4.81 5.68 14.57
CA ARG A 192 -5.50 6.58 13.63
C ARG A 192 -4.65 7.78 13.19
N GLY A 193 -3.46 7.97 13.76
CA GLY A 193 -2.50 8.99 13.39
C GLY A 193 -2.48 10.21 14.31
N ASP A 194 -3.20 10.20 15.44
CA ASP A 194 -3.03 11.20 16.49
C ASP A 194 -1.62 11.09 17.09
N ARG A 195 -0.98 12.25 17.29
CA ARG A 195 0.41 12.34 17.75
C ARG A 195 0.55 13.01 19.11
N SER A 196 -0.56 13.35 19.77
CA SER A 196 -0.59 14.09 21.03
C SER A 196 -0.04 13.30 22.22
N ASN A 197 -0.13 11.96 22.15
CA ASN A 197 0.36 11.03 23.17
C ASN A 197 1.73 10.40 22.83
N GLU A 198 2.41 10.87 21.77
CA GLU A 198 3.78 10.46 21.45
C GLU A 198 4.78 10.98 22.48
N ILE A 199 5.83 10.20 22.75
CA ILE A 199 6.92 10.63 23.61
C ILE A 199 7.58 11.88 23.03
N THR A 200 7.52 12.96 23.80
CA THR A 200 8.17 14.23 23.47
C THR A 200 9.67 14.16 23.78
N SER A 201 10.42 15.16 23.31
CA SER A 201 11.85 15.32 23.64
C SER A 201 12.15 15.44 25.13
N SER A 202 11.14 15.72 25.96
CA SER A 202 11.25 15.72 27.42
C SER A 202 11.05 14.35 28.07
N GLY A 203 10.75 13.31 27.29
CA GLY A 203 10.45 11.95 27.76
C GLY A 203 9.01 11.75 28.23
N SER A 204 8.13 12.74 28.05
CA SER A 204 6.70 12.66 28.39
C SER A 204 5.89 12.16 27.20
N GLY A 205 5.06 11.14 27.40
CA GLY A 205 4.17 10.51 26.41
C GLY A 205 4.02 9.01 26.69
N LEU A 206 3.09 8.36 26.01
CA LEU A 206 2.81 6.93 26.19
C LEU A 206 3.41 6.09 25.05
N PHE A 207 3.35 6.61 23.82
CA PHE A 207 3.68 5.86 22.62
C PHE A 207 4.98 6.35 21.97
N ARG A 208 5.60 5.52 21.13
CA ARG A 208 6.79 5.89 20.38
C ARG A 208 6.57 7.16 19.56
N ASP A 209 7.61 7.99 19.50
CA ASP A 209 7.64 9.13 18.60
C ASP A 209 7.79 8.66 17.15
N ARG A 210 6.98 9.22 16.26
CA ARG A 210 7.01 8.86 14.84
C ARG A 210 7.58 10.01 14.01
N VAL A 211 8.47 9.70 13.08
CA VAL A 211 8.89 10.70 12.08
C VAL A 211 7.79 10.92 11.03
N SER A 212 7.02 9.87 10.73
CA SER A 212 5.89 9.85 9.79
C SER A 212 4.77 8.99 10.35
N VAL A 213 3.52 9.37 10.10
CA VAL A 213 2.33 8.59 10.47
C VAL A 213 2.28 7.28 9.68
N LEU A 214 2.59 7.33 8.38
CA LEU A 214 2.63 6.15 7.52
C LEU A 214 3.78 5.22 7.94
N GLY A 215 3.43 3.98 8.30
CA GLY A 215 4.37 2.90 8.60
C GLY A 215 5.18 2.46 7.39
N ASP A 216 6.26 1.72 7.64
CA ASP A 216 7.10 1.19 6.57
C ASP A 216 6.35 0.24 5.63
N ILE A 217 6.70 0.33 4.34
CA ILE A 217 6.20 -0.54 3.28
C ILE A 217 7.39 -1.37 2.78
N VAL A 218 7.47 -2.63 3.20
CA VAL A 218 8.65 -3.48 2.94
C VAL A 218 8.42 -4.40 1.75
N ASP A 219 7.47 -5.34 1.86
CA ASP A 219 7.22 -6.34 0.80
C ASP A 219 5.95 -6.07 -0.01
N SER A 220 5.08 -5.18 0.47
CA SER A 220 3.86 -4.80 -0.24
C SER A 220 4.15 -3.87 -1.42
N SER A 221 3.85 -4.36 -2.61
CA SER A 221 3.89 -3.58 -3.84
C SER A 221 2.61 -2.74 -4.00
N PRO A 222 2.71 -1.47 -4.43
CA PRO A 222 1.52 -0.65 -4.68
C PRO A 222 0.68 -1.20 -5.84
N VAL A 223 -0.63 -1.23 -5.68
CA VAL A 223 -1.58 -1.68 -6.72
C VAL A 223 -2.56 -0.59 -7.06
N TRP A 224 -2.57 -0.19 -8.32
CA TRP A 224 -3.46 0.84 -8.84
C TRP A 224 -4.78 0.24 -9.33
N VAL A 225 -5.88 0.85 -8.92
CA VAL A 225 -7.23 0.58 -9.42
C VAL A 225 -7.80 1.88 -9.95
N GLY A 226 -7.99 1.96 -11.27
CA GLY A 226 -8.82 2.98 -11.93
C GLY A 226 -9.84 2.29 -12.82
N PRO A 227 -10.41 2.94 -13.84
CA PRO A 227 -11.53 2.41 -14.62
C PRO A 227 -11.36 0.94 -15.05
N PRO A 228 -12.43 0.13 -15.05
CA PRO A 228 -12.37 -1.27 -15.48
C PRO A 228 -11.71 -1.39 -16.85
N SER A 229 -10.81 -2.36 -16.99
CA SER A 229 -10.08 -2.54 -18.24
C SER A 229 -11.03 -2.97 -19.35
N LYS A 230 -10.93 -2.32 -20.51
CA LYS A 230 -11.67 -2.74 -21.71
C LYS A 230 -11.27 -4.16 -22.06
N MET A 231 -12.19 -5.11 -21.95
CA MET A 231 -11.92 -6.46 -22.43
C MET A 231 -11.70 -6.41 -23.95
N ILE A 232 -10.59 -6.98 -24.44
CA ILE A 232 -10.29 -7.06 -25.89
C ILE A 232 -11.47 -7.67 -26.67
N TYR A 233 -12.23 -8.56 -26.05
CA TYR A 233 -13.42 -9.18 -26.64
C TYR A 233 -14.65 -8.26 -26.72
N SER A 234 -14.75 -7.19 -25.92
CA SER A 234 -15.89 -6.24 -25.97
C SER A 234 -15.90 -5.43 -27.27
N ALA A 235 -14.74 -5.29 -27.92
CA ALA A 235 -14.62 -4.67 -29.23
C ALA A 235 -15.18 -5.53 -30.39
N TYR A 236 -15.40 -6.83 -30.18
CA TYR A 236 -15.75 -7.77 -31.26
C TYR A 236 -17.09 -8.50 -31.07
N GLN A 237 -17.71 -8.44 -29.89
CA GLN A 237 -19.05 -8.99 -29.65
C GLN A 237 -19.90 -8.01 -28.84
N THR A 238 -20.95 -7.51 -29.49
CA THR A 238 -22.00 -6.72 -28.84
C THR A 238 -23.36 -7.37 -29.14
N PRO A 239 -24.05 -7.93 -28.12
CA PRO A 239 -23.68 -8.01 -26.71
C PRO A 239 -22.60 -9.07 -26.41
N LEU A 240 -21.74 -8.79 -25.43
CA LEU A 240 -20.88 -9.81 -24.82
C LEU A 240 -21.76 -10.87 -24.18
N THR A 241 -21.54 -12.14 -24.53
CA THR A 241 -22.22 -13.28 -23.91
C THR A 241 -21.17 -14.16 -23.24
N TRP A 242 -21.27 -14.30 -21.93
CA TRP A 242 -20.40 -15.17 -21.14
C TRP A 242 -20.76 -16.62 -21.39
N LYS A 243 -19.73 -17.45 -21.51
CA LYS A 243 -19.87 -18.89 -21.69
C LYS A 243 -18.70 -19.57 -21.00
N ASP A 244 -18.99 -20.66 -20.30
CA ASP A 244 -17.96 -21.58 -19.82
C ASP A 244 -17.60 -22.56 -20.94
N ASP A 245 -16.32 -22.59 -21.33
CA ASP A 245 -15.84 -23.50 -22.39
C ASP A 245 -15.66 -24.94 -21.92
N LEU A 246 -15.45 -25.16 -20.61
CA LEU A 246 -15.37 -26.48 -20.00
C LEU A 246 -16.77 -27.05 -19.75
N TYR A 247 -17.74 -26.19 -19.41
CA TYR A 247 -19.13 -26.54 -19.13
C TYR A 247 -20.12 -25.76 -20.02
N PRO A 248 -20.29 -26.14 -21.30
CA PRO A 248 -21.07 -25.36 -22.28
C PRO A 248 -22.55 -25.13 -21.94
N ASN A 249 -23.11 -25.94 -21.04
CA ASN A 249 -24.50 -25.84 -20.59
C ASN A 249 -24.65 -25.07 -19.26
N ALA A 250 -23.55 -24.56 -18.68
CA ALA A 250 -23.61 -23.73 -17.49
C ALA A 250 -24.38 -22.44 -17.79
N VAL A 251 -25.32 -22.11 -16.90
CA VAL A 251 -26.03 -20.83 -16.98
C VAL A 251 -25.12 -19.78 -16.33
N MET A 252 -24.59 -18.88 -17.14
CA MET A 252 -23.72 -17.80 -16.69
C MET A 252 -24.57 -16.65 -16.12
N PRO A 253 -24.51 -16.34 -14.81
CA PRO A 253 -25.26 -15.25 -14.20
C PRO A 253 -25.01 -13.90 -14.87
N GLU A 254 -23.80 -13.68 -15.39
CA GLU A 254 -23.34 -12.48 -16.08
C GLU A 254 -24.19 -12.12 -17.32
N ASN A 255 -24.93 -13.10 -17.87
CA ASN A 255 -25.81 -12.90 -19.02
C ASN A 255 -27.22 -12.39 -18.65
N SER A 256 -27.51 -12.20 -17.35
CA SER A 256 -28.88 -11.93 -16.86
C SER A 256 -29.07 -10.63 -16.07
N GLY A 257 -27.99 -9.91 -15.75
CA GLY A 257 -28.05 -8.61 -15.08
C GLY A 257 -27.18 -7.56 -15.76
N GLU A 258 -26.39 -6.80 -14.98
CA GLU A 258 -25.48 -5.80 -15.54
C GLU A 258 -24.47 -6.44 -16.50
N THR A 259 -24.44 -5.95 -17.74
CA THR A 259 -23.42 -6.36 -18.70
C THR A 259 -22.08 -5.71 -18.35
N TYR A 260 -20.97 -6.38 -18.67
CA TYR A 260 -19.63 -5.81 -18.40
C TYR A 260 -19.42 -4.45 -19.10
N SER A 261 -20.03 -4.23 -20.27
CA SER A 261 -19.96 -2.94 -20.97
C SER A 261 -20.72 -1.82 -20.24
N GLN A 262 -21.82 -2.13 -19.55
CA GLN A 262 -22.51 -1.18 -18.69
C GLN A 262 -21.63 -0.84 -17.48
N TYR A 263 -21.03 -1.85 -16.86
CA TYR A 263 -20.08 -1.67 -15.76
C TYR A 263 -18.88 -0.79 -16.15
N GLU A 264 -18.22 -1.07 -17.28
CA GLU A 264 -17.15 -0.23 -17.84
C GLU A 264 -17.59 1.23 -18.01
N THR A 265 -18.83 1.47 -18.44
CA THR A 265 -19.37 2.81 -18.64
C THR A 265 -19.68 3.50 -17.31
N ASN A 266 -20.26 2.78 -16.37
CA ASN A 266 -20.62 3.28 -15.04
C ASN A 266 -19.38 3.69 -14.24
N GLU A 267 -18.32 2.87 -14.32
CA GLU A 267 -17.07 3.08 -13.58
C GLU A 267 -15.98 3.80 -14.40
N ALA A 268 -16.31 4.31 -15.60
CA ALA A 268 -15.36 5.00 -16.47
C ALA A 268 -14.69 6.21 -15.81
N GLY A 269 -15.42 6.86 -14.89
CA GLY A 269 -14.96 8.02 -14.14
C GLY A 269 -14.68 7.75 -12.67
N ARG A 270 -14.54 6.47 -12.23
CA ARG A 270 -14.24 6.18 -10.83
C ARG A 270 -12.92 6.83 -10.42
N LEU A 271 -12.84 7.25 -9.16
CA LEU A 271 -11.58 7.73 -8.59
C LEU A 271 -10.54 6.62 -8.71
N ASN A 272 -9.36 6.97 -9.22
CA ASN A 272 -8.24 6.06 -9.22
C ASN A 272 -7.64 6.03 -7.81
N VAL A 273 -7.37 4.83 -7.30
CA VAL A 273 -6.78 4.64 -5.97
C VAL A 273 -5.59 3.71 -6.07
N VAL A 274 -4.51 4.03 -5.36
CA VAL A 274 -3.36 3.15 -5.20
C VAL A 274 -3.41 2.54 -3.81
N TYR A 275 -3.51 1.22 -3.75
CA TYR A 275 -3.58 0.45 -2.52
C TYR A 275 -2.23 -0.17 -2.18
N VAL A 276 -1.87 -0.17 -0.89
CA VAL A 276 -0.62 -0.75 -0.41
C VAL A 276 -0.76 -1.15 1.06
N GLY A 277 -0.24 -2.32 1.43
CA GLY A 277 -0.08 -2.72 2.84
C GLY A 277 1.10 -1.99 3.48
N ALA A 278 0.97 -1.61 4.75
CA ALA A 278 2.04 -1.06 5.56
C ALA A 278 2.11 -1.72 6.96
N ASN A 279 3.31 -1.69 7.54
CA ASN A 279 3.60 -2.26 8.86
C ASN A 279 3.25 -1.31 10.02
N ASP A 280 2.37 -0.34 9.78
CA ASP A 280 1.53 0.28 10.82
C ASP A 280 0.20 -0.46 11.02
N GLY A 281 0.00 -1.56 10.29
CA GLY A 281 -1.11 -2.48 10.45
C GLY A 281 -2.28 -2.26 9.50
N PHE A 282 -2.14 -1.35 8.54
CA PHE A 282 -3.21 -1.03 7.61
C PHE A 282 -2.87 -1.40 6.16
N LEU A 283 -3.88 -1.80 5.41
CA LEU A 283 -3.93 -1.54 3.98
C LEU A 283 -4.41 -0.10 3.78
N HIS A 284 -3.63 0.72 3.11
CA HIS A 284 -3.98 2.10 2.76
C HIS A 284 -4.38 2.21 1.30
N GLY A 285 -5.29 3.13 0.98
CA GLY A 285 -5.68 3.52 -0.37
C GLY A 285 -5.52 5.03 -0.57
N PHE A 286 -4.70 5.45 -1.53
CA PHE A 286 -4.40 6.87 -1.80
C PHE A 286 -4.94 7.34 -3.14
N ALA A 287 -5.54 8.54 -3.15
CA ALA A 287 -6.15 9.15 -4.32
C ALA A 287 -5.11 9.48 -5.41
N ALA A 288 -5.37 8.98 -6.63
CA ALA A 288 -4.43 8.98 -7.75
C ALA A 288 -5.06 9.53 -9.06
N GLY A 289 -5.94 10.53 -8.91
CA GLY A 289 -6.63 11.17 -10.02
C GLY A 289 -7.87 10.42 -10.46
N SER A 290 -8.47 10.84 -11.57
CA SER A 290 -9.62 10.15 -12.17
C SER A 290 -9.58 10.32 -13.68
N TYR A 291 -10.47 9.63 -14.39
CA TYR A 291 -10.74 9.94 -15.80
C TYR A 291 -12.11 10.60 -15.92
N ASN A 292 -12.33 11.32 -17.02
CA ASN A 292 -13.68 11.79 -17.34
C ASN A 292 -14.66 10.61 -17.50
N SER A 293 -15.96 10.90 -17.58
CA SER A 293 -17.03 9.87 -17.72
C SER A 293 -16.94 9.00 -18.98
N THR A 294 -15.98 9.25 -19.88
CA THR A 294 -15.71 8.41 -21.05
C THR A 294 -14.43 7.59 -20.93
N GLY A 295 -13.69 7.73 -19.82
CA GLY A 295 -12.42 7.05 -19.57
C GLY A 295 -11.26 7.53 -20.45
N THR A 296 -11.37 8.72 -21.07
CA THR A 296 -10.45 9.16 -22.13
C THR A 296 -9.47 10.25 -21.72
N THR A 297 -9.88 11.14 -20.81
CA THR A 297 -9.05 12.27 -20.37
C THR A 297 -8.78 12.13 -18.89
N TYR A 298 -7.51 12.13 -18.53
CA TYR A 298 -7.07 12.11 -17.14
C TYR A 298 -7.31 13.47 -16.49
N ASP A 299 -7.97 13.47 -15.33
CA ASP A 299 -8.14 14.62 -14.47
C ASP A 299 -7.21 14.48 -13.25
N SER A 300 -6.24 15.39 -13.17
CA SER A 300 -5.28 15.45 -12.07
C SER A 300 -5.81 16.18 -10.84
N SER A 301 -7.03 16.73 -10.87
CA SER A 301 -7.62 17.46 -9.74
C SER A 301 -7.77 16.62 -8.47
N THR A 302 -7.95 15.31 -8.63
CA THR A 302 -8.03 14.32 -7.54
C THR A 302 -6.76 13.49 -7.39
N ASN A 303 -5.65 13.89 -8.01
CA ASN A 303 -4.34 13.25 -7.89
C ASN A 303 -3.56 13.86 -6.73
N THR A 304 -4.07 13.69 -5.52
CA THR A 304 -3.61 14.43 -4.34
C THR A 304 -2.76 13.60 -3.38
N GLY A 305 -2.80 12.26 -3.47
CA GLY A 305 -2.18 11.39 -2.48
C GLY A 305 -2.88 11.41 -1.11
N THR A 306 -4.09 11.98 -1.03
CA THR A 306 -4.97 11.91 0.15
C THR A 306 -5.38 10.47 0.39
N GLU A 307 -5.39 10.03 1.65
CA GLU A 307 -5.86 8.70 2.01
C GLU A 307 -7.38 8.65 1.96
N VAL A 308 -7.93 7.77 1.11
CA VAL A 308 -9.38 7.62 0.94
C VAL A 308 -9.93 6.38 1.64
N LEU A 309 -9.05 5.48 2.06
CA LEU A 309 -9.41 4.26 2.78
C LEU A 309 -8.19 3.74 3.55
N ALA A 310 -8.40 3.30 4.78
CA ALA A 310 -7.48 2.46 5.53
C ALA A 310 -8.23 1.28 6.14
N TYR A 311 -7.68 0.07 6.09
CA TYR A 311 -8.27 -1.11 6.69
C TYR A 311 -7.26 -1.88 7.53
N MET A 312 -7.57 -2.09 8.82
CA MET A 312 -6.82 -2.95 9.72
C MET A 312 -7.51 -4.30 9.86
N PRO A 313 -6.88 -5.39 9.43
CA PRO A 313 -7.39 -6.75 9.63
C PRO A 313 -7.55 -7.09 11.12
N GLN A 314 -8.47 -7.99 11.45
CA GLN A 314 -8.79 -8.34 12.84
C GLN A 314 -7.58 -8.95 13.57
N GLY A 315 -6.88 -9.88 12.94
CA GLY A 315 -5.71 -10.53 13.50
C GLY A 315 -4.56 -9.55 13.76
N VAL A 316 -4.42 -8.53 12.90
CA VAL A 316 -3.47 -7.44 13.11
C VAL A 316 -3.88 -6.57 14.30
N LEU A 317 -5.17 -6.19 14.40
CA LEU A 317 -5.68 -5.43 15.56
C LEU A 317 -5.39 -6.17 16.87
N GLU A 318 -5.53 -7.49 16.87
CA GLU A 318 -5.29 -8.34 18.03
C GLU A 318 -3.80 -8.50 18.42
N ASP A 319 -2.84 -8.31 17.50
CA ASP A 319 -1.40 -8.47 17.76
C ASP A 319 -0.60 -7.16 17.75
N ILE A 320 -1.14 -6.05 17.20
CA ILE A 320 -0.41 -4.78 17.06
C ILE A 320 0.01 -4.15 18.39
N HIS A 321 -0.76 -4.43 19.43
CA HIS A 321 -0.42 -4.17 20.82
C HIS A 321 -0.20 -5.49 21.56
N ASN A 322 1.06 -5.89 21.72
CA ASN A 322 1.41 -7.16 22.35
C ASN A 322 2.43 -6.97 23.47
N VAL A 323 1.93 -6.85 24.69
CA VAL A 323 2.72 -6.69 25.92
C VAL A 323 3.71 -7.84 26.17
N ASN A 324 3.43 -9.05 25.65
CA ASN A 324 4.34 -10.20 25.78
C ASN A 324 5.49 -10.16 24.78
N LYS A 325 5.37 -9.35 23.73
CA LYS A 325 6.39 -9.09 22.71
C LYS A 325 6.71 -7.60 22.70
N SER A 326 7.00 -7.01 23.86
CA SER A 326 7.04 -5.55 24.03
C SER A 326 7.91 -4.80 23.02
N THR A 327 9.05 -5.35 22.58
CA THR A 327 9.89 -4.71 21.55
C THR A 327 9.31 -4.79 20.14
N LEU A 328 8.33 -5.65 19.89
CA LEU A 328 7.62 -5.81 18.61
C LEU A 328 6.27 -5.09 18.60
N ASP A 329 5.81 -4.59 19.75
CA ASP A 329 4.61 -3.78 19.87
C ASP A 329 4.81 -2.44 19.13
N TYR A 330 3.90 -2.14 18.20
CA TYR A 330 4.05 -0.99 17.30
C TYR A 330 4.08 0.35 18.04
N SER A 331 3.44 0.42 19.22
CA SER A 331 3.37 1.64 20.04
C SER A 331 4.56 1.78 21.00
N ASN A 332 5.41 0.75 21.11
CA ASN A 332 6.49 0.73 22.10
C ASN A 332 7.60 1.75 21.75
N PRO A 333 8.05 2.57 22.71
CA PRO A 333 9.16 3.52 22.52
C PRO A 333 10.48 2.92 22.02
N GLN A 334 10.67 1.62 22.21
CA GLN A 334 11.82 0.84 21.76
C GLN A 334 11.47 -0.12 20.63
N TYR A 335 10.44 0.21 19.82
CA TYR A 335 9.97 -0.61 18.71
C TYR A 335 11.12 -1.06 17.80
N GLY A 336 11.29 -2.38 17.72
CA GLY A 336 12.36 -3.07 17.01
C GLY A 336 11.97 -3.56 15.62
N HIS A 337 10.78 -3.20 15.14
CA HIS A 337 10.10 -3.68 13.92
C HIS A 337 9.38 -5.01 14.06
N ASN A 338 8.15 -5.03 13.54
CA ASN A 338 7.35 -6.21 13.30
C ASN A 338 6.66 -6.05 11.95
N PHE A 339 6.31 -7.18 11.33
CA PHE A 339 5.49 -7.18 10.14
C PHE A 339 4.02 -7.24 10.53
N TYR A 340 3.19 -6.44 9.87
CA TYR A 340 1.74 -6.47 10.02
C TYR A 340 1.11 -6.69 8.66
N VAL A 341 0.60 -5.66 7.97
CA VAL A 341 0.04 -5.83 6.62
C VAL A 341 1.14 -5.65 5.58
N ASP A 342 1.82 -6.74 5.21
CA ASP A 342 3.02 -6.68 4.36
C ASP A 342 2.87 -7.40 3.01
N ALA A 343 1.71 -8.01 2.74
CA ALA A 343 1.47 -8.63 1.43
C ALA A 343 1.03 -7.61 0.37
N THR A 344 1.43 -7.87 -0.88
CA THR A 344 0.88 -7.14 -2.03
C THR A 344 -0.59 -7.54 -2.25
N PRO A 345 -1.53 -6.60 -2.29
CA PRO A 345 -2.93 -6.91 -2.57
C PRO A 345 -3.12 -7.38 -4.02
N GLY A 346 -4.06 -8.29 -4.25
CA GLY A 346 -4.59 -8.63 -5.57
C GLY A 346 -5.90 -7.89 -5.85
N VAL A 347 -6.15 -7.52 -7.10
CA VAL A 347 -7.40 -6.84 -7.50
C VAL A 347 -8.02 -7.54 -8.71
N GLY A 348 -9.33 -7.57 -8.77
CA GLY A 348 -10.05 -8.17 -9.89
C GLY A 348 -11.53 -7.83 -9.92
N ASP A 349 -12.08 -7.86 -11.13
CA ASP A 349 -13.51 -7.69 -11.36
C ASP A 349 -14.21 -9.04 -11.27
N LEU A 350 -15.35 -9.08 -10.59
CA LEU A 350 -16.15 -10.28 -10.36
C LEU A 350 -17.64 -9.94 -10.44
N TYR A 351 -18.44 -10.95 -10.78
CA TYR A 351 -19.88 -10.79 -10.93
C TYR A 351 -20.64 -11.53 -9.84
N TYR A 352 -21.48 -10.80 -9.09
CA TYR A 352 -22.40 -11.39 -8.13
C TYR A 352 -23.57 -10.44 -7.85
N ALA A 353 -24.65 -11.00 -7.32
CA ALA A 353 -25.87 -10.26 -7.00
C ALA A 353 -26.43 -9.42 -8.17
N GLY A 354 -26.20 -9.85 -9.41
CA GLY A 354 -26.71 -9.18 -10.62
C GLY A 354 -25.85 -8.02 -11.14
N SER A 355 -24.70 -7.75 -10.53
CA SER A 355 -23.81 -6.63 -10.88
C SER A 355 -22.34 -7.02 -10.89
N TRP A 356 -21.53 -6.22 -11.59
CA TRP A 356 -20.07 -6.31 -11.54
C TRP A 356 -19.52 -5.49 -10.39
N HIS A 357 -18.47 -6.00 -9.76
CA HIS A 357 -17.76 -5.36 -8.66
C HIS A 357 -16.26 -5.50 -8.90
N THR A 358 -15.45 -4.57 -8.38
CA THR A 358 -14.02 -4.75 -8.20
C THR A 358 -13.75 -5.09 -6.75
N TRP A 359 -13.15 -6.25 -6.49
CA TRP A 359 -12.61 -6.57 -5.18
C TRP A 359 -11.11 -6.38 -5.14
N LEU A 360 -10.65 -5.99 -3.96
CA LEU A 360 -9.27 -6.09 -3.52
C LEU A 360 -9.20 -7.19 -2.48
N VAL A 361 -8.28 -8.14 -2.66
CA VAL A 361 -8.03 -9.23 -1.71
C VAL A 361 -6.57 -9.21 -1.34
N SER A 362 -6.26 -9.27 -0.05
CA SER A 362 -4.87 -9.28 0.42
C SER A 362 -4.70 -10.25 1.57
N GLY A 363 -3.49 -10.79 1.69
CA GLY A 363 -3.03 -11.34 2.96
C GLY A 363 -2.34 -10.27 3.80
N ILE A 364 -1.76 -10.70 4.91
CA ILE A 364 -0.87 -9.88 5.75
C ILE A 364 0.62 -10.27 5.61
N GLY A 365 0.94 -11.27 4.78
CA GLY A 365 2.32 -11.59 4.42
C GLY A 365 3.14 -12.10 5.61
N ALA A 366 4.29 -11.49 5.87
CA ALA A 366 5.13 -11.86 7.00
C ALA A 366 4.49 -11.56 8.37
N GLY A 367 3.42 -10.75 8.42
CA GLY A 367 2.70 -10.44 9.67
C GLY A 367 1.83 -11.56 10.20
N GLY A 368 1.55 -12.61 9.42
CA GLY A 368 0.82 -13.78 9.90
C GLY A 368 -0.09 -14.46 8.88
N ALA A 369 -1.06 -15.21 9.38
CA ALA A 369 -1.94 -16.06 8.59
C ALA A 369 -3.39 -15.52 8.60
N GLU A 370 -3.63 -14.53 7.75
CA GLU A 370 -4.92 -13.86 7.58
C GLU A 370 -5.09 -13.43 6.13
N ILE A 371 -6.31 -13.48 5.62
CA ILE A 371 -6.72 -12.99 4.30
C ILE A 371 -7.97 -12.13 4.51
N PHE A 372 -8.01 -10.96 3.89
CA PHE A 372 -9.19 -10.10 3.90
C PHE A 372 -9.57 -9.65 2.49
N ALA A 373 -10.82 -9.26 2.31
CA ALA A 373 -11.34 -8.74 1.05
C ALA A 373 -12.14 -7.46 1.24
N LEU A 374 -11.93 -6.50 0.33
CA LEU A 374 -12.59 -5.21 0.29
C LEU A 374 -13.28 -5.02 -1.07
N ASN A 375 -14.50 -4.51 -1.06
CA ASN A 375 -15.18 -4.00 -2.24
C ASN A 375 -14.68 -2.58 -2.52
N VAL A 376 -13.86 -2.45 -3.57
CA VAL A 376 -13.25 -1.19 -3.99
C VAL A 376 -13.87 -0.66 -5.28
N THR A 377 -15.08 -1.12 -5.62
CA THR A 377 -15.79 -0.73 -6.86
C THR A 377 -16.00 0.78 -6.93
N HIS A 378 -16.49 1.38 -5.84
CA HIS A 378 -16.89 2.78 -5.80
C HIS A 378 -16.18 3.55 -4.68
N PRO A 379 -14.96 4.10 -4.91
CA PRO A 379 -14.27 4.88 -3.89
C PRO A 379 -15.03 6.13 -3.40
N SER A 380 -15.98 6.64 -4.19
CA SER A 380 -16.88 7.73 -3.80
C SER A 380 -17.85 7.36 -2.66
N GLN A 381 -17.99 6.07 -2.35
CA GLN A 381 -18.82 5.55 -1.26
C GLN A 381 -18.00 5.14 -0.03
N PHE A 382 -16.68 5.38 -0.03
CA PHE A 382 -15.86 5.14 1.14
C PHE A 382 -16.27 6.07 2.27
N SER A 383 -16.79 5.46 3.34
CA SER A 383 -17.13 6.12 4.59
C SER A 383 -17.19 5.08 5.70
N GLU A 384 -16.91 5.50 6.92
CA GLU A 384 -17.04 4.64 8.11
C GLU A 384 -18.47 4.10 8.26
N SER A 385 -19.49 4.92 7.95
CA SER A 385 -20.89 4.48 7.98
C SER A 385 -21.25 3.38 6.98
N ASN A 386 -20.42 3.18 5.94
CA ASN A 386 -20.62 2.18 4.89
C ASN A 386 -19.68 0.97 5.05
N ALA A 387 -19.01 0.84 6.20
CA ALA A 387 -17.98 -0.18 6.45
C ALA A 387 -18.44 -1.61 6.12
N SER A 388 -19.69 -1.98 6.44
CA SER A 388 -20.22 -3.32 6.19
C SER A 388 -20.40 -3.68 4.72
N ASN A 389 -20.46 -2.68 3.83
CA ASN A 389 -20.51 -2.91 2.38
C ASN A 389 -19.12 -2.85 1.73
N ILE A 390 -18.16 -2.19 2.39
CA ILE A 390 -16.78 -2.05 1.92
C ILE A 390 -15.97 -3.28 2.32
N VAL A 391 -16.03 -3.70 3.59
CA VAL A 391 -15.29 -4.88 4.06
C VAL A 391 -16.13 -6.13 3.81
N ILE A 392 -15.70 -6.95 2.86
CA ILE A 392 -16.41 -8.18 2.47
C ILE A 392 -16.20 -9.27 3.51
N GLY A 393 -14.99 -9.39 4.05
CA GLY A 393 -14.68 -10.37 5.07
C GLY A 393 -13.22 -10.38 5.46
N ASP A 394 -12.99 -11.00 6.61
CA ASP A 394 -11.67 -11.26 7.17
C ASP A 394 -11.59 -12.71 7.63
N TRP A 395 -10.58 -13.43 7.17
CA TRP A 395 -10.46 -14.87 7.31
C TRP A 395 -9.11 -15.26 7.88
N MET A 396 -9.17 -15.90 9.05
CA MET A 396 -8.06 -16.49 9.77
C MET A 396 -8.38 -17.96 10.07
N ALA A 397 -7.38 -18.73 10.49
CA ALA A 397 -7.59 -20.15 10.80
C ALA A 397 -8.71 -20.41 11.83
N ALA A 398 -8.98 -19.47 12.73
CA ALA A 398 -10.00 -19.58 13.76
C ALA A 398 -11.44 -19.40 13.26
N ASN A 399 -11.66 -18.67 12.16
CA ASN A 399 -12.99 -18.32 11.65
C ASN A 399 -13.29 -18.90 10.24
N LEU A 400 -12.33 -19.63 9.66
CA LEU A 400 -12.49 -20.28 8.36
C LEU A 400 -13.54 -21.40 8.43
N THR A 401 -14.66 -21.23 7.74
CA THR A 401 -15.67 -22.29 7.57
C THR A 401 -15.59 -22.86 6.16
N CYS A 402 -15.38 -24.16 6.00
CA CYS A 402 -15.50 -24.77 4.68
C CYS A 402 -16.95 -24.75 4.20
N ALA A 403 -17.17 -24.18 3.02
CA ALA A 403 -18.39 -24.38 2.25
C ALA A 403 -18.16 -25.50 1.22
N ASN A 404 -19.18 -26.36 1.00
CA ASN A 404 -19.17 -27.43 0.01
C ASN A 404 -18.13 -28.56 0.21
N VAL A 405 -17.56 -28.69 1.41
CA VAL A 405 -16.68 -29.81 1.76
C VAL A 405 -17.12 -30.39 3.11
N SER A 406 -17.47 -31.68 3.14
CA SER A 406 -18.01 -32.35 4.34
C SER A 406 -16.99 -32.65 5.45
N ASN A 407 -15.70 -32.38 5.20
CA ASN A 407 -14.58 -32.84 6.03
C ASN A 407 -13.45 -31.80 6.11
N CYS A 408 -13.86 -30.54 6.28
CA CYS A 408 -13.10 -29.60 7.10
C CYS A 408 -13.07 -30.15 8.54
#